data_AF-A0A7V9J6A7-F1
#
_entry.id   AF-A0A7V9J6A7-F1
#
_cell.length_a   1.000
_cell.length_b   1.000
_cell.length_c   1.000
_cell.angle_alpha   90.00
_cell.angle_beta   90.00
_cell.angle_gamma   90.00
#
_symmetry.space_group_name_H-M   'P 1'
#
loop_
_entity.id
_entity.type
_entity.pdbx_description
1 polymer ?
#
loop_
_entity_poly.entity_id
_entity_poly.type
_entity_poly.pdbx_seq_one_letter_code
_entity_poly.pdbx_strand_id
1 'polypeptide(L)'
;MAKRRPDSEGPDPFAVLGVSRLATLEEVTAAYRAKAQAYHPDRHGESPPAVRRQAEQRMREVNEAFVTLKKGAGLASTPADTIPSWGEAPDPNAAVEAHRRAMRASRQHTAQARAAQASRTQAARSIPSGLAKPAPKAGRERMVFGLAQALITNELTCRTCKSVQQLPGGWQDRLRDTDWACSACGRIILSR
;
A
#
# COMPACT_ATOMS: atom_id res chain seq x y z
N MET A 1 -44.90 -33.69 21.90
CA MET A 1 -43.94 -33.34 22.98
C MET A 1 -42.54 -33.70 22.51
N ALA A 2 -41.73 -32.72 22.09
CA ALA A 2 -40.42 -32.97 21.49
C ALA A 2 -39.39 -33.34 22.57
N LYS A 3 -38.75 -34.50 22.39
CA LYS A 3 -37.74 -35.10 23.29
C LYS A 3 -36.57 -34.14 23.49
N ARG A 4 -36.39 -33.63 24.72
CA ARG A 4 -35.12 -33.06 25.19
C ARG A 4 -34.05 -34.14 25.03
N ARG A 5 -33.07 -33.92 24.15
CA ARG A 5 -31.83 -34.71 24.15
C ARG A 5 -30.96 -34.25 25.33
N PRO A 6 -30.32 -35.18 26.06
CA PRO A 6 -29.57 -34.84 27.26
C PRO A 6 -28.26 -34.13 26.89
N ASP A 7 -28.02 -33.04 27.61
CA ASP A 7 -26.72 -32.66 28.20
C ASP A 7 -25.49 -32.83 27.30
N SER A 8 -25.31 -31.86 26.40
CA SER A 8 -23.94 -31.49 26.00
C SER A 8 -23.32 -30.81 27.22
N GLU A 9 -22.27 -31.37 27.80
CA GLU A 9 -21.58 -30.84 29.00
C GLU A 9 -20.77 -29.57 28.66
N GLY A 10 -21.46 -28.53 28.18
CA GLY A 10 -20.90 -27.28 27.71
C GLY A 10 -22.01 -26.28 27.31
N PRO A 11 -21.68 -24.98 27.16
CA PRO A 11 -22.64 -23.96 26.77
C PRO A 11 -23.32 -24.33 25.45
N ASP A 12 -24.65 -24.34 25.45
CA ASP A 12 -25.45 -24.70 24.29
C ASP A 12 -25.13 -23.78 23.10
N PRO A 13 -24.58 -24.30 21.98
CA PRO A 13 -24.16 -23.48 20.85
C PRO A 13 -25.29 -22.61 20.27
N PHE A 14 -26.51 -23.13 20.29
CA PHE A 14 -27.70 -22.40 19.84
C PHE A 14 -28.01 -21.21 20.78
N ALA A 15 -27.86 -21.40 22.09
CA ALA A 15 -28.03 -20.34 23.07
C ALA A 15 -26.92 -19.29 22.99
N VAL A 16 -25.67 -19.70 22.74
CA VAL A 16 -24.52 -18.80 22.55
C VAL A 16 -24.72 -17.91 21.33
N LEU A 17 -25.27 -18.44 20.23
CA LEU A 17 -25.64 -17.62 19.06
C LEU A 17 -26.98 -16.91 19.21
N GLY A 18 -27.82 -17.29 20.18
CA GLY A 18 -29.15 -16.71 20.38
C GLY A 18 -30.15 -17.11 19.29
N VAL A 19 -29.98 -18.29 18.71
CA VAL A 19 -30.83 -18.83 17.64
C VAL A 19 -31.64 -20.02 18.14
N SER A 20 -32.74 -20.32 17.47
CA SER A 20 -33.55 -21.51 17.78
C SER A 20 -32.76 -22.80 17.55
N ARG A 21 -33.06 -23.86 18.29
CA ARG A 21 -32.52 -25.22 18.02
C ARG A 21 -32.93 -25.77 16.65
N LEU A 22 -33.98 -25.20 16.07
CA LEU A 22 -34.48 -25.53 14.72
C LEU A 22 -33.99 -24.54 13.67
N ALA A 23 -33.08 -23.62 14.02
CA ALA A 23 -32.62 -22.59 13.12
C ALA A 23 -31.89 -23.20 11.91
N THR A 24 -32.10 -22.60 10.74
CA THR A 24 -31.40 -23.00 9.52
C THR A 24 -29.96 -22.51 9.52
N LEU A 25 -29.12 -23.08 8.65
CA LEU A 25 -27.72 -22.65 8.52
C LEU A 25 -27.60 -21.15 8.13
N GLU A 26 -28.58 -20.63 7.39
CA GLU A 26 -28.64 -19.22 7.01
C GLU A 26 -28.87 -18.33 8.25
N GLU A 27 -29.80 -18.70 9.12
CA GLU A 27 -30.09 -18.00 10.37
C GLU A 27 -28.89 -18.06 11.33
N VAL A 28 -28.24 -19.22 11.42
CA VAL A 28 -27.00 -19.41 12.19
C VAL A 28 -25.89 -18.48 11.67
N THR A 29 -25.75 -18.36 10.36
CA THR A 29 -24.74 -17.49 9.72
C THR A 29 -25.07 -16.01 9.91
N ALA A 30 -26.35 -15.63 9.83
CA ALA A 30 -26.80 -14.26 10.04
C ALA A 30 -26.57 -13.81 11.50
N ALA A 31 -26.94 -14.65 12.47
CA ALA A 31 -26.72 -14.38 13.89
C ALA A 31 -25.22 -14.30 14.22
N TYR A 32 -24.41 -15.17 13.64
CA TYR A 32 -22.96 -15.12 13.74
C TYR A 32 -22.40 -13.77 13.26
N ARG A 33 -22.79 -13.31 12.06
CA ARG A 33 -22.32 -12.03 11.50
C ARG A 33 -22.71 -10.84 12.39
N ALA A 34 -23.92 -10.83 12.93
CA ALA A 34 -24.38 -9.76 13.82
C ALA A 34 -23.55 -9.70 15.12
N LYS A 35 -23.28 -10.85 15.73
CA LYS A 35 -22.45 -10.93 16.96
C LYS A 35 -20.99 -10.62 16.68
N ALA A 36 -20.46 -11.08 15.55
CA ALA A 36 -19.09 -10.77 15.14
C ALA A 36 -18.88 -9.26 14.96
N GLN A 37 -19.83 -8.56 14.34
CA GLN A 37 -19.78 -7.10 14.21
C GLN A 37 -19.92 -6.36 15.55
N ALA A 38 -20.59 -6.94 16.55
CA ALA A 38 -20.72 -6.34 17.87
C ALA A 38 -19.44 -6.46 18.72
N TYR A 39 -18.76 -7.60 18.62
CA TYR A 39 -17.56 -7.91 19.41
C TYR A 39 -16.24 -7.72 18.65
N HIS A 40 -16.26 -7.12 17.45
CA HIS A 40 -15.08 -6.96 16.61
C HIS A 40 -14.01 -6.08 17.28
N PRO A 41 -12.72 -6.49 17.32
CA PRO A 41 -11.66 -5.76 18.01
C PRO A 41 -11.45 -4.35 17.48
N ASP A 42 -11.69 -4.12 16.18
CA ASP A 42 -11.62 -2.79 15.55
C ASP A 42 -12.58 -1.77 16.19
N ARG A 43 -13.77 -2.22 16.63
CA ARG A 43 -14.75 -1.34 17.29
C ARG A 43 -14.44 -1.05 18.75
N HIS A 44 -13.57 -1.86 19.36
CA HIS A 44 -13.18 -1.76 20.76
C HIS A 44 -11.73 -1.28 20.93
N GLY A 45 -11.10 -0.77 19.87
CA GLY A 45 -9.71 -0.29 19.91
C GLY A 45 -9.46 0.82 20.92
N GLU A 46 -10.40 1.75 21.05
CA GLU A 46 -10.35 2.88 22.00
C GLU A 46 -11.01 2.56 23.36
N SER A 47 -11.56 1.36 23.53
CA SER A 47 -12.25 0.96 24.75
C SER A 47 -11.28 0.50 25.85
N PRO A 48 -11.68 0.56 27.13
CA PRO A 48 -10.84 0.10 28.25
C PRO A 48 -10.39 -1.37 28.07
N PRO A 49 -9.19 -1.74 28.56
CA PRO A 49 -8.65 -3.10 28.42
C PRO A 49 -9.58 -4.21 28.94
N ALA A 50 -10.39 -3.92 29.96
CA ALA A 50 -11.38 -4.86 30.48
C ALA A 50 -12.50 -5.17 29.46
N VAL A 51 -12.98 -4.15 28.75
CA VAL A 51 -14.02 -4.28 27.71
C VAL A 51 -13.48 -5.04 26.51
N ARG A 52 -12.23 -4.76 26.12
CA ARG A 52 -11.54 -5.49 25.04
C ARG A 52 -11.43 -6.98 25.33
N ARG A 53 -10.93 -7.35 26.52
CA ARG A 53 -10.84 -8.76 26.93
C ARG A 53 -12.21 -9.44 26.98
N GLN A 54 -13.25 -8.73 27.41
CA GLN A 54 -14.60 -9.27 27.44
C GLN A 54 -15.15 -9.49 26.02
N ALA A 55 -14.92 -8.56 25.09
CA ALA A 55 -15.30 -8.69 23.69
C ALA A 55 -14.56 -9.85 23.01
N GLU A 56 -13.26 -9.99 23.23
CA GLU A 56 -12.45 -11.11 22.74
C GLU A 56 -12.98 -12.46 23.25
N GLN A 57 -13.28 -12.55 24.55
CA GLN A 57 -13.84 -13.76 25.16
C GLN A 57 -15.21 -14.12 24.56
N ARG A 58 -16.10 -13.14 24.39
CA ARG A 58 -17.42 -13.33 23.75
C ARG A 58 -17.29 -13.74 22.29
N MET A 59 -16.34 -13.16 21.56
CA MET A 59 -16.08 -13.52 20.17
C MET A 59 -15.63 -14.99 20.06
N ARG A 60 -14.75 -15.43 20.95
CA ARG A 60 -14.29 -16.82 20.99
C ARG A 60 -15.45 -17.79 21.21
N GLU A 61 -16.33 -17.52 22.18
CA GLU A 61 -17.53 -18.33 22.44
C GLU A 61 -18.44 -18.41 21.20
N VAL A 62 -18.65 -17.29 20.51
CA VAL A 62 -19.46 -17.21 19.28
C VAL A 62 -18.85 -18.02 18.13
N ASN A 63 -17.53 -17.96 17.95
CA ASN A 63 -16.81 -18.73 16.93
C ASN A 63 -16.91 -20.24 17.21
N GLU A 64 -16.68 -20.67 18.45
CA GLU A 64 -16.77 -22.08 18.85
C GLU A 64 -18.18 -22.65 18.64
N ALA A 65 -19.21 -21.87 19.00
CA ALA A 65 -20.60 -22.24 18.78
C ALA A 65 -20.93 -22.39 17.29
N PHE A 66 -20.51 -21.44 16.45
CA PHE A 66 -20.72 -21.49 15.00
C PHE A 66 -20.05 -22.71 14.35
N VAL A 67 -18.79 -23.00 14.71
CA VAL A 67 -18.06 -24.17 14.21
C VAL A 67 -18.75 -25.47 14.60
N THR A 68 -19.22 -25.56 15.85
CA THR A 68 -19.93 -26.74 16.36
C THR A 68 -21.23 -26.99 15.61
N LEU A 69 -22.03 -25.93 15.40
CA LEU A 69 -23.29 -26.02 14.64
C LEU A 69 -23.06 -26.37 13.18
N LYS A 70 -22.04 -25.78 12.55
CA LYS A 70 -21.68 -26.06 11.16
C LYS A 70 -21.20 -27.51 10.97
N LYS A 71 -20.42 -28.05 11.91
CA LYS A 71 -19.99 -29.46 11.92
C LYS A 71 -21.16 -30.43 12.10
N GLY A 72 -22.11 -30.11 12.98
CA GLY A 72 -23.29 -30.95 13.21
C GLY A 72 -24.26 -31.02 12.03
N ALA A 73 -24.27 -30.00 11.16
CA ALA A 73 -25.14 -29.91 9.98
C ALA A 73 -24.68 -30.75 8.77
N GLY A 74 -23.62 -31.57 8.90
CA GLY A 74 -23.24 -32.55 7.87
C GLY A 74 -22.51 -31.97 6.65
N LEU A 75 -22.00 -30.73 6.73
CA LEU A 75 -21.10 -30.19 5.71
C LEU A 75 -19.67 -30.59 6.04
N ALA A 76 -19.19 -31.63 5.35
CA ALA A 76 -17.79 -32.03 5.34
C ALA A 76 -16.88 -30.84 5.04
N SER A 77 -15.80 -30.75 5.80
CA SER A 77 -14.84 -29.65 5.86
C SER A 77 -14.28 -29.20 4.50
N THR A 78 -14.34 -27.89 4.24
CA THR A 78 -13.15 -27.19 3.74
C THR A 78 -12.55 -26.41 4.91
N PRO A 79 -11.27 -26.65 5.27
CA PRO A 79 -10.60 -25.85 6.27
C PRO A 79 -10.32 -24.44 5.70
N ALA A 80 -10.51 -23.41 6.52
CA ALA A 80 -10.09 -22.03 6.32
C ALA A 80 -10.85 -21.11 5.34
N ASP A 81 -11.56 -21.58 4.31
CA ASP A 81 -12.02 -20.66 3.23
C ASP A 81 -13.42 -20.02 3.38
N THR A 82 -14.21 -20.31 4.42
CA THR A 82 -15.60 -19.77 4.51
C THR A 82 -15.98 -19.13 5.84
N ILE A 83 -15.02 -18.90 6.74
CA ILE A 83 -15.21 -17.88 7.78
C ILE A 83 -14.60 -16.62 7.17
N PRO A 84 -15.39 -15.56 6.87
CA PRO A 84 -14.78 -14.34 6.42
C PRO A 84 -13.80 -13.88 7.49
N SER A 85 -12.54 -13.70 7.12
CA SER A 85 -11.44 -13.34 8.01
C SER A 85 -11.69 -11.95 8.60
N TRP A 86 -12.44 -11.92 9.70
CA TRP A 86 -12.64 -10.74 10.53
C TRP A 86 -11.81 -10.92 11.79
N GLY A 87 -10.51 -10.67 11.64
CA GLY A 87 -9.60 -10.49 12.77
C GLY A 87 -9.16 -11.78 13.46
N GLU A 88 -8.47 -12.66 12.73
CA GLU A 88 -7.33 -13.31 13.36
C GLU A 88 -6.36 -12.18 13.75
N ALA A 89 -5.99 -12.06 15.02
CA ALA A 89 -4.99 -11.07 15.42
C ALA A 89 -3.76 -11.28 14.52
N PRO A 90 -3.24 -10.23 13.84
CA PRO A 90 -2.08 -10.39 12.99
C PRO A 90 -1.00 -11.06 13.83
N ASP A 91 -0.41 -12.14 13.31
CA ASP A 91 0.63 -12.89 14.00
C ASP A 91 1.61 -11.87 14.62
N PRO A 92 1.81 -11.89 15.95
CA PRO A 92 2.67 -10.90 16.62
C PRO A 92 4.08 -10.89 16.04
N ASN A 93 4.50 -11.97 15.38
CA ASN A 93 5.76 -12.09 14.68
C ASN A 93 5.71 -11.65 13.21
N ALA A 94 4.55 -11.50 12.57
CA ALA A 94 4.43 -11.11 11.17
C ALA A 94 4.99 -9.70 10.91
N ALA A 95 4.78 -8.75 11.81
CA ALA A 95 5.37 -7.41 11.71
C ALA A 95 6.91 -7.47 11.83
N VAL A 96 7.42 -8.29 12.74
CA VAL A 96 8.87 -8.51 12.95
C VAL A 96 9.49 -9.18 11.72
N GLU A 97 8.82 -10.18 11.15
CA GLU A 97 9.27 -10.88 9.96
C GLU A 97 9.19 -10.01 8.69
N ALA A 98 8.16 -9.17 8.56
CA ALA A 98 8.07 -8.19 7.49
C ALA A 98 9.24 -7.19 7.56
N HIS A 99 9.55 -6.67 8.75
CA HIS A 99 10.70 -5.79 8.96
C HIS A 99 12.03 -6.50 8.62
N ARG A 100 12.23 -7.75 9.07
CA ARG A 100 13.41 -8.56 8.73
C ARG A 100 13.53 -8.80 7.22
N ARG A 101 12.42 -9.10 6.53
CA ARG A 101 12.39 -9.26 5.06
C ARG A 101 12.76 -7.96 4.35
N ALA A 102 12.21 -6.83 4.77
CA ALA A 102 12.55 -5.52 4.22
C ALA A 102 14.04 -5.18 4.39
N MET A 103 14.60 -5.43 5.57
CA MET A 103 16.02 -5.21 5.86
C MET A 103 16.94 -6.11 5.01
N ARG A 104 16.57 -7.39 4.78
CA ARG A 104 17.30 -8.29 3.88
C ARG A 104 17.24 -7.81 2.42
N ALA A 105 16.07 -7.40 1.94
CA ALA A 105 15.90 -6.88 0.59
C ALA A 105 16.72 -5.60 0.36
N SER A 106 16.74 -4.68 1.33
CA SER A 106 17.53 -3.44 1.25
C SER A 106 19.05 -3.72 1.22
N ARG A 107 19.51 -4.70 2.01
CA ARG A 107 20.91 -5.19 1.95
C ARG A 107 21.25 -5.85 0.60
N GLN A 108 20.32 -6.60 0.01
CA GLN A 108 20.52 -7.21 -1.31
C GLN A 108 20.59 -6.15 -2.41
N HIS A 109 19.69 -5.15 -2.38
CA HIS A 109 19.69 -4.05 -3.35
C HIS A 109 20.99 -3.23 -3.29
N THR A 110 21.46 -2.91 -2.07
CA THR A 110 22.73 -2.18 -1.89
C THR A 110 23.95 -3.02 -2.31
N ALA A 111 23.95 -4.33 -2.04
CA ALA A 111 25.00 -5.24 -2.51
C ALA A 111 25.03 -5.36 -4.04
N GLN A 112 23.87 -5.52 -4.69
CA GLN A 112 23.74 -5.56 -6.14
C GLN A 112 24.21 -4.25 -6.79
N ALA A 113 23.84 -3.10 -6.22
CA ALA A 113 24.29 -1.79 -6.72
C ALA A 113 25.82 -1.64 -6.64
N ARG A 114 26.44 -2.07 -5.53
CA ARG A 114 27.90 -2.07 -5.36
C ARG A 114 28.59 -3.03 -6.34
N ALA A 115 28.05 -4.24 -6.53
CA ALA A 115 28.57 -5.19 -7.51
C ALA A 115 28.49 -4.64 -8.95
N ALA A 116 27.39 -3.97 -9.31
CA ALA A 116 27.21 -3.32 -10.61
C ALA A 116 28.12 -2.10 -10.80
N GLN A 117 28.51 -1.41 -9.73
CA GLN A 117 29.52 -0.35 -9.80
C GLN A 117 30.93 -0.94 -9.96
N ALA A 118 31.26 -1.98 -9.21
CA ALA A 118 32.54 -2.67 -9.30
C ALA A 118 32.80 -3.22 -10.71
N SER A 119 31.81 -3.89 -11.32
CA SER A 119 31.92 -4.40 -12.69
C SER A 119 32.11 -3.28 -13.72
N ARG A 120 31.41 -2.14 -13.58
CA ARG A 120 31.62 -0.95 -14.42
C ARG A 120 33.02 -0.36 -14.28
N THR A 121 33.56 -0.29 -13.06
CA THR A 121 34.93 0.21 -12.86
C THR A 121 35.98 -0.73 -13.44
N GLN A 122 35.76 -2.05 -13.38
CA GLN A 122 36.66 -3.04 -13.97
C GLN A 122 36.63 -2.95 -15.50
N ALA A 123 35.43 -2.83 -16.10
CA ALA A 123 35.27 -2.64 -17.54
C ALA A 123 35.89 -1.33 -18.05
N ALA A 124 35.83 -0.24 -17.29
CA ALA A 124 36.49 1.02 -17.64
C ALA A 124 38.02 0.92 -17.58
N ARG A 125 38.58 0.14 -16.64
CA ARG A 125 40.03 -0.10 -16.52
C ARG A 125 40.58 -0.97 -17.64
N SER A 126 39.76 -1.81 -18.27
CA SER A 126 40.16 -2.66 -19.39
C SER A 126 40.10 -1.99 -20.76
N ILE A 127 39.71 -0.72 -20.87
CA ILE A 127 39.73 0.02 -22.14
C ILE A 127 41.16 0.50 -22.42
N PRO A 128 41.81 0.09 -23.53
CA PRO A 128 43.13 0.58 -23.89
C PRO A 128 43.10 2.10 -24.13
N SER A 129 44.06 2.83 -23.57
CA SER A 129 44.10 4.32 -23.51
C SER A 129 44.33 5.04 -24.86
N GLY A 130 43.96 4.45 -25.98
CA GLY A 130 44.22 4.98 -27.33
C GLY A 130 43.00 5.47 -28.12
N LEU A 131 41.78 5.36 -27.60
CA LEU A 131 40.58 5.76 -28.35
C LEU A 131 40.16 7.19 -27.99
N ALA A 132 40.30 8.10 -28.95
CA ALA A 132 39.89 9.50 -28.87
C ALA A 132 38.44 9.64 -28.36
N LYS A 133 38.24 10.51 -27.36
CA LYS A 133 36.91 10.87 -26.87
C LYS A 133 36.09 11.42 -28.05
N PRO A 134 34.85 10.95 -28.29
CA PRO A 134 34.03 11.54 -29.34
C PRO A 134 33.80 13.01 -29.01
N ALA A 135 34.13 13.88 -29.96
CA ALA A 135 33.90 15.31 -29.85
C ALA A 135 32.42 15.59 -29.51
N PRO A 136 32.11 16.57 -28.64
CA PRO A 136 30.74 16.93 -28.35
C PRO A 136 30.04 17.31 -29.65
N LYS A 137 28.94 16.62 -29.98
CA LYS A 137 28.15 16.91 -31.18
C LYS A 137 27.69 18.37 -31.11
N ALA A 138 28.29 19.22 -31.94
CA ALA A 138 27.76 20.55 -32.22
C ALA A 138 26.37 20.38 -32.86
N GLY A 139 25.38 21.14 -32.37
CA GLY A 139 24.07 21.22 -33.02
C GLY A 139 22.98 20.32 -32.46
N ARG A 140 22.81 20.23 -31.12
CA ARG A 140 21.47 19.94 -30.59
C ARG A 140 20.75 21.26 -30.42
N GLU A 141 19.81 21.53 -31.32
CA GLU A 141 18.79 22.55 -31.20
C GLU A 141 18.24 22.52 -29.76
N ARG A 142 18.37 23.65 -29.06
CA ARG A 142 17.95 23.77 -27.66
C ARG A 142 16.42 23.75 -27.62
N MET A 143 15.82 22.57 -27.58
CA MET A 143 14.39 22.45 -27.24
C MET A 143 14.16 23.15 -25.91
N VAL A 144 13.40 24.24 -25.95
CA VAL A 144 13.05 25.00 -24.77
C VAL A 144 12.04 24.19 -23.96
N PHE A 145 12.52 23.58 -22.89
CA PHE A 145 11.69 22.82 -21.97
C PHE A 145 10.68 23.77 -21.30
N GLY A 146 9.39 23.44 -21.41
CA GLY A 146 8.32 24.28 -20.87
C GLY A 146 7.73 25.30 -21.85
N LEU A 147 8.16 25.35 -23.12
CA LEU A 147 7.56 26.24 -24.12
C LEU A 147 6.04 26.01 -24.28
N ALA A 148 5.61 24.74 -24.24
CA ALA A 148 4.19 24.39 -24.28
C ALA A 148 3.39 24.95 -23.10
N GLN A 149 3.96 24.94 -21.89
CA GLN A 149 3.35 25.53 -20.70
C GLN A 149 3.33 27.06 -20.81
N ALA A 150 4.42 27.67 -21.27
CA ALA A 150 4.53 29.10 -21.48
C ALA A 150 3.53 29.63 -22.52
N LEU A 151 3.21 28.84 -23.56
CA LEU A 151 2.19 29.22 -24.55
C LEU A 151 0.78 29.29 -23.98
N ILE A 152 0.48 28.52 -22.93
CA ILE A 152 -0.85 28.46 -22.30
C ILE A 152 -0.96 29.44 -21.14
N THR A 153 0.10 29.57 -20.34
CA THR A 153 0.06 30.26 -19.03
C THR A 153 0.97 31.47 -18.95
N ASN A 154 1.77 31.76 -19.97
CA ASN A 154 2.84 32.77 -19.93
C ASN A 154 3.84 32.55 -18.78
N GLU A 155 4.00 31.31 -18.31
CA GLU A 155 4.94 30.94 -17.25
C GLU A 155 6.03 30.00 -17.78
N LEU A 156 7.28 30.28 -17.40
CA LEU A 156 8.44 29.46 -17.76
C LEU A 156 9.33 29.19 -16.55
N THR A 157 9.73 27.93 -16.37
CA THR A 157 10.60 27.52 -15.26
C THR A 157 12.07 27.53 -15.67
N CYS A 158 12.91 28.25 -14.94
CA CYS A 158 14.35 28.28 -15.17
C CYS A 158 14.98 26.91 -14.90
N ARG A 159 15.77 26.38 -15.84
CA ARG A 159 16.42 25.07 -15.66
C ARG A 159 17.53 25.08 -14.60
N THR A 160 18.18 26.22 -14.39
CA THR A 160 19.32 26.38 -13.48
C THR A 160 18.87 26.50 -12.03
N CYS A 161 18.01 27.46 -11.72
CA CYS A 161 17.59 27.74 -10.33
C CYS A 161 16.17 27.30 -10.00
N LYS A 162 15.41 26.75 -10.96
CA LYS A 162 14.02 26.29 -10.80
C LYS A 162 13.00 27.39 -10.45
N SER A 163 13.37 28.67 -10.53
CA SER A 163 12.41 29.77 -10.36
C SER A 163 11.41 29.80 -11.52
N VAL A 164 10.15 30.08 -11.22
CA VAL A 164 9.11 30.36 -12.22
C VAL A 164 9.24 31.81 -12.65
N GLN A 165 9.15 32.07 -13.95
CA GLN A 165 9.27 33.39 -14.56
C GLN A 165 7.98 33.69 -15.30
N GLN A 166 7.41 34.86 -15.07
CA GLN A 166 6.25 35.33 -15.82
C GLN A 166 6.71 36.11 -17.05
N LEU A 167 6.18 35.71 -18.21
CA LEU A 167 6.39 36.38 -19.48
C LEU A 167 5.27 37.41 -19.69
N PRO A 168 5.58 38.60 -20.21
CA PRO A 168 4.57 39.62 -20.50
C PRO A 168 3.65 39.17 -21.65
N GLY A 169 2.44 39.72 -21.72
CA GLY A 169 1.54 39.45 -22.85
C GLY A 169 2.19 39.78 -24.20
N GLY A 170 2.01 38.92 -25.21
CA GLY A 170 2.60 39.10 -26.53
C GLY A 170 4.10 38.78 -26.62
N TRP A 171 4.69 38.11 -25.62
CA TRP A 171 6.10 37.71 -25.65
C TRP A 171 6.45 36.82 -26.86
N GLN A 172 5.46 36.10 -27.41
CA GLN A 172 5.61 35.22 -28.57
C GLN A 172 6.10 35.99 -29.81
N ASP A 173 5.60 37.21 -30.02
CA ASP A 173 5.98 38.04 -31.16
C ASP A 173 7.42 38.53 -31.05
N ARG A 174 7.94 38.59 -29.83
CA ARG A 174 9.29 39.07 -29.50
C ARG A 174 10.33 37.97 -29.41
N LEU A 175 9.95 36.71 -29.59
CA LEU A 175 10.87 35.57 -29.52
C LEU A 175 12.01 35.65 -30.55
N ARG A 176 11.75 36.27 -31.72
CA ARG A 176 12.75 36.39 -32.79
C ARG A 176 13.84 37.41 -32.47
N ASP A 177 13.51 38.40 -31.63
CA ASP A 177 14.33 39.61 -31.45
C ASP A 177 14.82 39.81 -30.01
N THR A 178 14.34 39.01 -29.04
CA THR A 178 14.63 39.20 -27.62
C THR A 178 15.06 37.89 -26.96
N ASP A 179 16.27 37.90 -26.39
CA ASP A 179 16.71 36.87 -25.44
C ASP A 179 16.12 37.17 -24.06
N TRP A 180 15.41 36.21 -23.48
CA TRP A 180 14.83 36.31 -22.14
C TRP A 180 15.75 35.65 -21.13
N ALA A 181 16.11 36.39 -20.08
CA ALA A 181 16.92 35.90 -18.97
C ALA A 181 16.07 35.69 -17.72
N CYS A 182 16.47 34.72 -16.89
CA CYS A 182 15.89 34.51 -15.58
C CYS A 182 16.23 35.67 -14.65
N SER A 183 15.22 36.30 -14.05
CA SER A 183 15.40 37.36 -13.05
C SER A 183 16.17 36.91 -11.80
N ALA A 184 16.10 35.62 -11.44
CA ALA A 184 16.73 35.10 -10.23
C ALA A 184 18.21 34.73 -10.42
N CYS A 185 18.62 34.24 -11.59
CA CYS A 185 19.98 33.73 -11.81
C CYS A 185 20.70 34.33 -13.02
N GLY A 186 20.05 35.23 -13.77
CA GLY A 186 20.60 35.89 -14.96
C GLY A 186 20.83 34.97 -16.16
N ARG A 187 20.53 33.67 -16.06
CA ARG A 187 20.73 32.71 -17.15
C ARG A 187 19.66 32.89 -18.21
N ILE A 188 20.05 32.85 -19.49
CA ILE A 188 19.10 32.84 -20.62
C ILE A 188 18.18 31.62 -20.52
N ILE A 189 16.87 31.86 -20.52
CA ILE A 189 15.80 30.86 -20.42
C ILE A 189 15.09 30.65 -21.76
N LEU A 190 14.96 31.71 -22.57
CA LEU A 190 14.56 31.68 -23.97
C LEU A 190 15.57 32.51 -24.74
N SER A 191 16.10 31.98 -25.83
CA SER A 191 16.86 32.79 -26.78
C SER A 191 16.09 32.87 -28.09
N ARG A 192 16.49 33.84 -28.93
CA ARG A 192 16.24 33.77 -30.38
C ARG A 192 16.72 32.44 -30.99
#